data_AF-A0A0R3Q556-F1
#
_entry.id   AF-A0A0R3Q556-F1
#
_cell.length_a   1.000
_cell.length_b   1.000
_cell.length_c   1.000
_cell.angle_alpha   90.00
_cell.angle_beta   90.00
_cell.angle_gamma   90.00
#
_symmetry.space_group_name_H-M   'P 1'
#
loop_
_entity.id
_entity.type
_entity.pdbx_description
1 polymer ?
#
loop_
_entity_poly.entity_id
_entity_poly.type
_entity_poly.pdbx_seq_one_letter_code
_entity_poly.pdbx_strand_id
1 'polypeptide(L)'
;MHMREAKPYKCTHCIKSFANSSYLSQHMRIHLGIKPFGPCQYCGKKFTQLSHLQQHIRTHTGEKPYKCKFQGCEKAFSQLSNLQSHSRCHQSDKPFKCNSIGEILFS
;
A
#
# COMPACT_ATOMS: atom_id res chain seq x y z
N MET A 1 -12.27 27.19 -3.97
CA MET A 1 -11.97 26.85 -5.37
C MET A 1 -10.95 25.72 -5.42
N HIS A 2 -11.36 24.50 -5.73
CA HIS A 2 -10.39 23.42 -6.02
C HIS A 2 -10.06 23.51 -7.51
N MET A 3 -8.86 23.98 -7.84
CA MET A 3 -8.38 23.94 -9.21
C MET A 3 -8.34 22.47 -9.65
N ARG A 4 -9.04 22.13 -10.74
CA ARG A 4 -8.91 20.81 -11.35
C ARG A 4 -7.45 20.68 -11.80
N GLU A 5 -6.71 19.77 -11.17
CA GLU A 5 -5.35 19.43 -11.61
C GLU A 5 -5.40 18.99 -13.07
N ALA A 6 -4.78 19.79 -13.95
CA ALA A 6 -4.64 19.42 -15.34
C ALA A 6 -3.83 18.13 -15.45
N LYS A 7 -4.30 17.18 -16.28
CA LYS A 7 -3.58 15.95 -16.61
C LYS A 7 -3.24 15.96 -18.10
N PRO A 8 -2.28 16.79 -18.54
CA PRO A 8 -2.02 16.99 -19.96
C PRO A 8 -1.32 15.78 -20.60
N TYR A 9 -0.68 14.91 -19.82
CA TYR A 9 0.09 13.79 -20.33
C TYR A 9 -0.81 12.56 -20.53
N LYS A 10 -1.31 12.38 -21.75
CA LYS A 10 -2.21 11.28 -22.12
C LYS A 10 -1.44 10.01 -22.45
N CYS A 11 -1.94 8.86 -22.00
CA CYS A 11 -1.47 7.57 -22.49
C CYS A 11 -1.95 7.32 -23.91
N THR A 12 -1.10 6.74 -24.75
CA THR A 12 -1.45 6.37 -26.13
C THR A 12 -2.09 4.98 -26.24
N HIS A 13 -2.06 4.18 -25.18
CA HIS A 13 -2.55 2.80 -25.16
C HIS A 13 -3.82 2.62 -24.31
N CYS A 14 -4.24 3.65 -23.56
CA CYS A 14 -5.48 3.63 -22.79
C CYS A 14 -5.99 5.05 -22.48
N ILE A 15 -7.18 5.17 -21.90
CA ILE A 15 -7.83 6.46 -21.60
C ILE A 15 -7.20 7.26 -20.44
N LYS A 16 -6.12 6.76 -19.83
CA LYS A 16 -5.52 7.39 -18.64
C LYS A 16 -4.67 8.60 -19.03
N SER A 17 -4.75 9.63 -18.19
CA SER A 17 -3.90 10.82 -18.28
C SER A 17 -3.23 11.09 -16.94
N PHE A 18 -2.08 11.74 -16.99
CA PHE A 18 -1.19 11.96 -15.86
C PHE A 18 -0.82 13.44 -15.72
N ALA A 19 -0.51 13.85 -14.49
CA ALA A 19 -0.15 15.22 -14.17
C ALA A 19 1.24 15.61 -14.70
N ASN A 20 2.15 14.65 -14.87
CA ASN A 20 3.48 14.86 -15.42
C ASN A 20 3.94 13.71 -16.33
N SER A 21 4.96 13.97 -17.13
CA SER A 21 5.57 13.00 -18.05
C SER A 21 6.19 11.82 -17.31
N SER A 22 6.79 12.03 -16.14
CA SER A 22 7.41 10.96 -15.34
C SER A 22 6.40 9.88 -14.94
N TYR A 23 5.19 10.27 -14.52
CA TYR A 23 4.12 9.33 -14.20
C TYR A 23 3.59 8.60 -15.44
N LEU A 24 3.48 9.30 -16.57
CA LEU A 24 3.15 8.65 -17.84
C LEU A 24 4.22 7.62 -18.23
N SER A 25 5.51 7.97 -18.20
CA SER A 25 6.63 7.07 -18.50
C SER A 25 6.66 5.86 -17.57
N GLN A 26 6.37 6.05 -16.27
CA GLN A 26 6.22 4.93 -15.33
C GLN A 26 5.03 4.04 -15.71
N HIS A 27 3.89 4.63 -16.06
CA HIS A 27 2.69 3.90 -16.46
C HIS A 27 2.89 3.08 -17.74
N MET A 28 3.60 3.62 -18.74
CA MET A 28 3.88 2.94 -20.01
C MET A 28 4.59 1.59 -19.82
N ARG A 29 5.33 1.41 -18.72
CA ARG A 29 5.94 0.11 -18.36
C ARG A 29 4.93 -1.03 -18.27
N ILE A 30 3.67 -0.73 -17.94
CA ILE A 30 2.58 -1.73 -17.90
C ILE A 30 2.26 -2.22 -19.30
N HIS A 31 2.12 -1.31 -20.26
CA HIS A 31 1.81 -1.65 -21.65
C HIS A 31 2.97 -2.38 -22.33
N LEU A 32 4.21 -1.98 -22.03
CA LEU A 32 5.42 -2.58 -22.59
C LEU A 32 5.88 -3.84 -21.84
N GLY A 33 5.21 -4.23 -20.75
CA GLY A 33 5.62 -5.36 -19.92
C GLY A 33 6.98 -5.16 -19.21
N ILE A 34 7.52 -3.94 -19.18
CA ILE A 34 8.84 -3.63 -18.61
C ILE A 34 8.76 -3.68 -17.08
N LYS A 35 9.53 -4.58 -16.48
CA LYS A 35 9.66 -4.74 -15.02
C LYS A 35 11.13 -4.54 -14.63
N PRO A 36 11.58 -3.29 -14.48
CA PRO A 36 13.01 -2.99 -14.35
C PRO A 36 13.55 -3.34 -12.96
N PHE A 37 12.66 -3.54 -11.99
CA PHE A 37 13.07 -3.91 -10.63
C PHE A 37 13.21 -5.42 -10.53
N GLY A 38 14.34 -5.80 -9.92
CA GLY A 38 14.86 -7.17 -9.89
C GLY A 38 13.86 -8.20 -9.37
N PRO A 39 14.12 -9.49 -9.66
CA PRO A 39 13.28 -10.57 -9.18
C PRO A 39 13.24 -10.57 -7.65
N CYS A 40 12.08 -10.83 -7.07
CA CYS A 40 11.95 -11.11 -5.66
C CYS A 40 12.84 -12.31 -5.31
N GLN A 41 13.72 -12.16 -4.33
CA GLN A 41 14.65 -13.21 -3.91
C GLN A 41 13.96 -14.50 -3.42
N TYR A 42 12.69 -14.41 -2.98
CA TYR A 42 11.94 -15.56 -2.45
C TYR A 42 11.11 -16.31 -3.51
N CYS A 43 10.71 -15.65 -4.61
CA CYS A 43 9.76 -16.25 -5.57
C CYS A 43 9.98 -15.86 -7.03
N GLY A 44 11.03 -15.11 -7.36
CA GLY A 44 11.37 -14.72 -8.74
C GLY A 44 10.47 -13.65 -9.37
N LYS A 45 9.38 -13.23 -8.70
CA LYS A 45 8.43 -12.24 -9.24
C LYS A 45 9.11 -10.89 -9.48
N LYS A 46 8.92 -10.29 -10.67
CA LYS A 46 9.46 -8.97 -11.05
C LYS A 46 8.43 -7.85 -10.92
N PHE A 47 8.88 -6.61 -10.76
CA PHE A 47 8.02 -5.45 -10.48
C PHE A 47 8.29 -4.24 -11.38
N THR A 48 7.27 -3.43 -11.60
CA THR A 48 7.35 -2.17 -12.36
C THR A 48 7.83 -0.98 -11.52
N GLN A 49 7.82 -1.12 -10.20
CA GLN A 49 8.23 -0.11 -9.20
C GLN A 49 8.98 -0.77 -8.02
N LEU A 50 10.01 -0.09 -7.48
CA LEU A 50 10.79 -0.57 -6.34
C LEU A 50 9.94 -0.68 -5.06
N SER A 51 9.09 0.32 -4.80
CA SER A 51 8.19 0.33 -3.64
C SER A 51 7.27 -0.89 -3.60
N HIS A 52 6.78 -1.34 -4.77
CA HIS A 52 5.97 -2.54 -4.88
C HIS A 52 6.78 -3.82 -4.61
N LEU A 53 8.04 -3.89 -5.04
CA LEU A 53 8.94 -5.00 -4.69
C LEU A 53 9.19 -5.04 -3.18
N GLN A 54 9.52 -3.91 -2.56
CA GLN A 54 9.75 -3.82 -1.11
C GLN A 54 8.50 -4.20 -0.31
N GLN A 55 7.33 -3.70 -0.71
CA GLN A 55 6.06 -4.09 -0.11
C GLN A 55 5.79 -5.58 -0.27
N HIS A 56 6.06 -6.15 -1.45
CA HIS A 56 5.91 -7.58 -1.68
C HIS A 56 6.88 -8.41 -0.84
N ILE A 57 8.12 -7.98 -0.62
CA ILE A 57 9.07 -8.70 0.25
C ILE A 57 8.49 -8.91 1.65
N ARG A 58 7.72 -7.95 2.18
CA ARG A 58 7.04 -8.09 3.48
C ARG A 58 6.02 -9.23 3.55
N THR A 59 5.53 -9.73 2.41
CA THR A 59 4.63 -10.91 2.39
C THR A 59 5.39 -12.20 2.65
N HIS A 60 6.70 -12.22 2.41
CA HIS A 60 7.57 -13.37 2.71
C HIS A 60 8.16 -13.27 4.12
N THR A 61 8.62 -12.08 4.52
CA THR A 61 9.26 -11.89 5.82
C THR A 61 8.28 -11.74 6.98
N GLY A 62 7.01 -11.44 6.69
CA GLY A 62 6.00 -11.13 7.70
C GLY A 62 6.18 -9.76 8.37
N GLU A 63 7.10 -8.91 7.88
CA GLU A 63 7.40 -7.61 8.46
C GLU A 63 6.15 -6.70 8.46
N LYS A 64 5.83 -6.14 9.64
CA LYS A 64 4.69 -5.27 9.88
C LYS A 64 5.13 -3.95 10.52
N PRO A 65 5.74 -3.03 9.75
CA PRO A 65 6.34 -1.81 10.30
C PRO A 65 5.29 -0.80 10.80
N TYR A 66 4.04 -0.90 10.37
CA TYR A 66 2.99 0.06 10.71
C TYR A 66 2.17 -0.45 11.90
N LYS A 67 2.55 -0.05 13.11
CA LYS A 67 1.84 -0.40 14.35
C LYS A 67 0.65 0.53 14.59
N CYS A 68 -0.45 -0.03 15.08
CA CYS A 68 -1.54 0.77 15.64
C CYS A 68 -1.03 1.52 16.87
N LYS A 69 -1.44 2.78 17.01
CA LYS A 69 -1.10 3.62 18.17
C LYS A 69 -2.26 3.76 19.16
N PHE A 70 -3.39 3.11 18.89
CA PHE A 70 -4.52 3.12 19.80
C PHE A 70 -4.21 2.24 21.02
N GLN A 71 -4.50 2.74 22.21
CA GLN A 71 -4.20 2.05 23.46
C GLN A 71 -4.96 0.71 23.53
N GLY A 72 -4.27 -0.36 23.93
CA GLY A 72 -4.83 -1.72 23.94
C GLY A 72 -4.92 -2.37 22.55
N CYS A 73 -4.44 -1.71 21.49
CA CYS A 73 -4.37 -2.30 20.15
C CYS A 73 -2.94 -2.66 19.76
N GLU A 74 -2.65 -3.96 19.71
CA GLU A 74 -1.33 -4.49 19.32
C GLU A 74 -1.23 -4.82 17.82
N LYS A 75 -2.26 -4.50 17.04
CA LYS A 75 -2.28 -4.82 15.61
C LYS A 75 -1.22 -4.01 14.85
N ALA A 76 -0.46 -4.72 14.03
CA ALA A 76 0.52 -4.14 13.12
C ALA A 76 0.26 -4.60 11.68
N PHE A 77 0.63 -3.77 10.71
CA PHE A 77 0.32 -3.95 9.30
C PHE A 77 1.58 -3.83 8.45
N SER A 78 1.62 -4.57 7.34
CA SER A 78 2.68 -4.50 6.33
C SER A 78 2.57 -3.27 5.43
N GLN A 79 1.41 -2.59 5.43
CA GLN A 79 1.11 -1.40 4.63
C GLN A 79 0.41 -0.31 5.45
N LEU A 80 0.73 0.95 5.16
CA LEU A 80 0.14 2.11 5.82
C LEU A 80 -1.37 2.25 5.53
N SER A 81 -1.80 2.00 4.30
CA SER A 81 -3.21 2.04 3.90
C SER A 81 -4.08 1.07 4.71
N ASN A 82 -3.54 -0.10 5.06
CA ASN A 82 -4.20 -1.08 5.89
C ASN A 82 -4.32 -0.58 7.34
N LEU A 83 -3.27 0.04 7.88
CA LEU A 83 -3.34 0.71 9.18
C LEU A 83 -4.39 1.84 9.17
N GLN A 84 -4.41 2.69 8.14
CA GLN A 84 -5.37 3.78 8.03
C GLN A 84 -6.81 3.29 7.95
N SER A 85 -7.04 2.21 7.20
CA SER A 85 -8.37 1.56 7.12
C SER A 85 -8.76 0.97 8.47
N HIS A 86 -7.82 0.29 9.13
CA HIS A 86 -8.01 -0.25 10.47
C HIS A 86 -8.33 0.85 11.50
N SER A 87 -7.64 1.99 11.47
CA SER A 87 -7.84 3.05 12.46
C SER A 87 -9.26 3.63 12.48
N ARG A 88 -10.04 3.48 11.41
CA ARG A 88 -11.45 3.90 11.35
C ARG A 88 -12.35 3.10 12.30
N CYS A 89 -11.95 1.87 12.64
CA CYS A 89 -12.60 1.02 13.63
C CYS A 89 -12.57 1.64 15.04
N HIS A 90 -11.54 2.44 15.36
CA HIS A 90 -11.40 3.07 16.68
C HIS A 90 -12.15 4.40 16.82
N GLN A 91 -12.59 5.00 15.72
CA GLN A 91 -13.28 6.29 15.71
C GLN A 91 -14.81 6.16 15.67
N SER A 92 -15.33 4.93 15.52
CA SER A 92 -16.75 4.69 15.33
C SER A 92 -17.35 4.05 16.58
N ASP A 93 -18.46 4.58 17.07
CA ASP A 93 -19.44 3.88 17.94
C ASP A 93 -20.13 2.70 17.22
N LYS A 94 -19.46 2.09 16.23
CA LYS A 94 -19.96 0.96 15.43
C LYS A 94 -19.34 -0.35 15.91
N PRO A 95 -20.13 -1.44 15.95
CA PRO A 95 -19.85 -2.66 16.72
C PRO A 95 -18.75 -3.57 16.14
N PHE A 96 -17.99 -3.12 15.14
CA PHE A 96 -16.83 -3.87 14.65
C PHE A 96 -15.70 -3.71 15.65
N LYS A 97 -15.82 -4.39 16.79
CA LYS A 97 -14.85 -4.34 17.89
C LYS A 97 -13.46 -4.68 17.35
N CYS A 98 -12.49 -3.80 17.61
CA CYS A 98 -11.10 -4.16 17.47
C CYS A 98 -10.75 -5.19 18.55
N ASN A 99 -10.97 -6.47 18.28
CA ASN A 99 -10.46 -7.52 19.15
C ASN A 99 -8.94 -7.59 18.99
N SER A 100 -8.25 -7.06 19.98
CA SER A 100 -6.89 -7.40 20.36
C SER A 100 -6.85 -7.37 21.88
N ILE A 101 -7.33 -8.45 22.50
CA ILE A 101 -6.94 -8.76 23.86
C ILE A 101 -5.78 -9.73 23.70
N GLY A 102 -4.56 -9.21 23.82
CA GLY A 102 -3.45 -10.06 24.24
C GLY A 102 -3.80 -10.53 25.64
N GLU A 103 -3.82 -11.84 25.85
CA GLU A 103 -4.05 -12.43 27.15
C GLU A 103 -3.08 -11.82 28.17
N ILE A 104 -3.60 -10.96 29.05
CA ILE A 104 -2.97 -10.71 30.33
C ILE A 104 -3.85 -11.43 31.34
N LEU A 105 -3.53 -12.70 31.55
CA LEU A 105 -3.93 -13.42 32.76
C LEU A 105 -3.24 -12.72 33.93
N PHE A 106 -3.97 -11.82 34.59
CA PHE A 106 -3.70 -11.56 36.01
C PHE A 106 -4.53 -12.57 36.80
N SER A 107 -3.88 -13.68 37.16
CA SER A 107 -4.27 -14.51 38.31
C SER A 107 -3.34 -14.16 39.47
#